data_AF-A0A562V1Q2-F1
#
_entry.id   AF-A0A562V1Q2-F1
#
_cell.length_a   1.000
_cell.length_b   1.000
_cell.length_c   1.000
_cell.angle_alpha   90.00
_cell.angle_beta   90.00
_cell.angle_gamma   90.00
#
_symmetry.space_group_name_H-M   'P 1'
#
loop_
_entity.id
_entity.type
_entity.pdbx_description
1 polymer ?
#
loop_
_entity_poly.entity_id
_entity_poly.type
_entity_poly.pdbx_seq_one_letter_code
_entity_poly.pdbx_strand_id
1 'polypeptide(L)'
;MELGRFALAGGVFEVVSSVAPHTVRLYSIQGDHRILACTISVVGESVAASWGAAWLGQSADWYARVEAAAVEVYRAAARHRSASEAGS
;
A
#
# COMPACT_ATOMS: atom_id res chain seq x y z
N MET A 1 -8.29 -4.00 -7.32
CA MET A 1 -9.35 -3.18 -6.68
C MET A 1 -8.67 -2.12 -5.81
N GLU A 2 -9.11 -0.87 -5.86
CA GLU A 2 -8.59 0.18 -4.96
C GLU A 2 -9.01 -0.14 -3.52
N LEU A 3 -8.07 -0.05 -2.59
CA LEU A 3 -8.30 -0.27 -1.15
C LEU A 3 -8.35 1.04 -0.37
N GLY A 4 -7.67 2.08 -0.87
CA GLY A 4 -7.67 3.41 -0.29
C GLY A 4 -6.45 4.22 -0.70
N ARG A 5 -6.36 5.44 -0.14
CA ARG A 5 -5.30 6.40 -0.42
C ARG A 5 -4.77 7.01 0.87
N PHE A 6 -3.52 7.47 0.84
CA PHE A 6 -2.95 8.28 1.91
C PHE A 6 -2.02 9.35 1.34
N ALA A 7 -1.81 10.41 2.11
CA ALA A 7 -0.84 11.45 1.81
C ALA A 7 0.33 11.36 2.80
N LEU A 8 1.57 11.38 2.28
CA LEU A 8 2.78 11.34 3.10
C LEU A 8 3.91 12.10 2.41
N ALA A 9 4.65 12.91 3.18
CA ALA A 9 5.84 13.62 2.70
C ALA A 9 5.60 14.44 1.42
N GLY A 10 4.41 15.04 1.29
CA GLY A 10 4.02 15.83 0.11
C GLY A 10 3.56 15.01 -1.11
N GLY A 11 3.63 13.68 -1.04
CA GLY A 11 3.11 12.78 -2.07
C GLY A 11 1.75 12.19 -1.70
N VAL A 12 0.95 11.84 -2.72
CA VAL A 12 -0.26 11.05 -2.58
C VAL A 12 0.01 9.65 -3.10
N PHE A 13 -0.42 8.65 -2.33
CA PHE A 13 -0.27 7.24 -2.68
C PHE A 13 -1.62 6.53 -2.70
N GLU A 14 -1.82 5.68 -3.68
CA GLU A 14 -2.97 4.79 -3.81
C GLU A 14 -2.55 3.34 -3.58
N VAL A 15 -3.31 2.63 -2.73
CA VAL A 15 -3.10 1.23 -2.40
C VAL A 15 -4.12 0.39 -3.17
N VAL A 16 -3.62 -0.53 -3.98
CA VAL A 16 -4.45 -1.41 -4.82
C VAL A 16 -4.17 -2.86 -4.49
N SER A 17 -5.22 -3.68 -4.38
CA SER A 17 -5.07 -5.12 -4.22
C SER A 17 -4.38 -5.73 -5.45
N SER A 18 -3.41 -6.62 -5.22
CA SER A 18 -2.86 -7.47 -6.27
C SER A 18 -3.73 -8.72 -6.48
N VAL A 19 -3.46 -9.46 -7.56
CA VAL A 19 -4.02 -10.81 -7.79
C VAL A 19 -3.40 -11.86 -6.87
N ALA A 20 -2.15 -11.64 -6.43
CA ALA A 20 -1.51 -12.48 -5.44
C ALA A 20 -2.17 -12.23 -4.06
N PRO A 21 -2.55 -13.28 -3.32
CA PRO A 21 -3.09 -13.14 -1.97
C PRO A 21 -2.14 -12.34 -1.09
N HIS A 22 -2.71 -11.54 -0.18
CA HIS A 22 -1.93 -10.77 0.79
C HIS A 22 -0.94 -9.76 0.19
N THR A 23 -1.06 -9.45 -1.10
CA THR A 23 -0.17 -8.51 -1.78
C THR A 23 -0.94 -7.26 -2.22
N VAL A 24 -0.34 -6.10 -2.00
CA VAL A 24 -0.81 -4.81 -2.51
C VAL A 24 0.24 -4.17 -3.41
N ARG A 25 -0.23 -3.35 -4.34
CA ARG A 25 0.59 -2.46 -5.16
C ARG A 25 0.35 -1.04 -4.69
N LEU A 26 1.43 -0.33 -4.40
CA LEU A 26 1.41 1.06 -4.02
C LEU A 26 1.76 1.91 -5.24
N TYR A 27 0.88 2.84 -5.61
CA TYR A 27 1.11 3.79 -6.69
C TYR A 27 1.27 5.20 -6.14
N SER A 28 2.30 5.92 -6.55
CA SER A 28 2.35 7.37 -6.38
C SER A 28 1.47 8.04 -7.44
N ILE A 29 0.65 8.98 -7.01
CA ILE A 29 -0.20 9.79 -7.87
C ILE A 29 0.55 11.09 -8.19
N GLN A 30 0.80 11.34 -9.47
CA GLN A 30 1.53 12.51 -9.96
C GLN A 30 0.70 13.16 -11.09
N GLY A 31 -0.11 14.16 -10.72
CA GLY A 31 -1.14 14.69 -11.63
C GLY A 31 -2.12 13.58 -12.02
N ASP A 32 -2.31 13.38 -13.33
CA ASP A 32 -3.18 12.33 -13.88
C ASP A 32 -2.47 10.97 -14.04
N HIS A 33 -1.19 10.90 -13.66
CA HIS A 33 -0.39 9.70 -13.81
C HIS A 33 -0.32 8.89 -12.52
N ARG A 34 -0.25 7.56 -12.69
CA ARG A 34 -0.01 6.59 -11.63
C ARG A 34 1.29 5.87 -11.88
N ILE A 35 2.23 6.02 -10.96
CA ILE A 35 3.55 5.40 -11.06
C ILE A 35 3.66 4.34 -9.97
N LEU A 36 3.96 3.09 -10.34
CA LEU A 36 4.15 2.03 -9.36
C LEU A 36 5.37 2.36 -8.49
N ALA A 37 5.14 2.51 -7.19
CA ALA A 37 6.16 2.81 -6.20
C ALA A 37 6.78 1.54 -5.63
N CYS A 38 5.94 0.69 -5.05
CA CYS A 38 6.37 -0.61 -4.53
C CYS A 38 5.25 -1.65 -4.57
N THR A 39 5.65 -2.91 -4.47
CA THR A 39 4.75 -4.03 -4.18
C THR A 39 5.02 -4.49 -2.77
N ILE A 40 3.97 -4.67 -1.95
CA ILE A 40 4.09 -5.06 -0.55
C ILE A 40 3.31 -6.35 -0.33
N SER A 41 3.96 -7.35 0.27
CA SER A 41 3.32 -8.56 0.78
C SER A 41 3.12 -8.43 2.29
N VAL A 42 1.91 -8.73 2.77
CA VAL A 42 1.48 -8.56 4.17
C VAL A 42 0.88 -9.87 4.69
N VAL A 43 1.68 -10.72 5.32
CA VAL A 43 1.24 -12.02 5.84
C VAL A 43 1.31 -12.01 7.36
N GLY A 44 0.15 -11.85 8.01
CA GLY A 44 0.07 -11.63 9.45
C GLY A 44 0.78 -10.34 9.87
N GLU A 45 1.80 -10.46 10.71
CA GLU A 45 2.67 -9.35 11.13
C GLU A 45 3.91 -9.16 10.23
N SER A 46 4.16 -10.08 9.30
CA SER A 46 5.30 -9.99 8.39
C SER A 46 4.98 -9.10 7.20
N VAL A 47 5.83 -8.11 6.96
CA VAL A 47 5.75 -7.16 5.85
C VAL A 47 7.02 -7.23 5.02
N ALA A 48 6.88 -7.35 3.70
CA ALA A 48 8.00 -7.29 2.78
C ALA A 48 7.66 -6.39 1.59
N ALA A 49 8.46 -5.34 1.37
CA ALA A 49 8.30 -4.41 0.28
C ALA A 49 9.39 -4.58 -0.79
N SER A 50 8.98 -4.45 -2.05
CA SER A 50 9.88 -4.40 -3.20
C SER A 50 9.64 -3.08 -3.93
N TRP A 51 10.65 -2.21 -3.92
CA TRP A 51 10.58 -0.85 -4.44
C TRP A 51 11.05 -0.77 -5.89
N GLY A 52 10.35 0.03 -6.69
CA GLY A 52 10.76 0.34 -8.05
C GLY A 52 12.02 1.22 -8.07
N ALA A 53 12.87 1.04 -9.08
CA ALA A 53 14.17 1.72 -9.19
C ALA A 53 14.09 3.25 -9.12
N ALA A 54 12.99 3.85 -9.61
CA ALA A 54 12.75 5.30 -9.57
C ALA A 54 12.63 5.86 -8.13
N TRP A 55 12.44 5.00 -7.14
CA TRP A 55 12.27 5.36 -5.73
C TRP A 55 13.49 5.06 -4.89
N LEU A 56 14.60 4.61 -5.49
CA LEU A 56 15.86 4.40 -4.79
C LEU A 56 16.46 5.73 -4.31
N GLY A 57 17.17 5.69 -3.18
CA GLY A 57 17.86 6.85 -2.61
C GLY A 57 17.04 7.65 -1.60
N GLN A 58 15.84 7.18 -1.23
CA GLN A 58 15.12 7.74 -0.08
C GLN A 58 15.75 7.26 1.23
N SER A 59 15.48 8.00 2.31
CA SER A 59 15.92 7.57 3.64
C SER A 59 15.18 6.31 4.11
N ALA A 60 15.82 5.51 4.96
CA ALA A 60 15.20 4.32 5.56
C ALA A 60 13.88 4.66 6.29
N ASP A 61 13.86 5.78 7.03
CA ASP A 61 12.68 6.26 7.74
C ASP A 61 11.53 6.61 6.79
N TRP A 62 11.85 7.13 5.60
CA TRP A 62 10.84 7.42 4.60
C TRP A 62 10.19 6.13 4.10
N TYR A 63 10.98 5.10 3.74
CA TYR A 63 10.44 3.81 3.31
C TYR A 63 9.55 3.19 4.39
N ALA A 64 10.03 3.12 5.63
CA ALA A 64 9.30 2.55 6.75
C ALA A 64 7.95 3.24 6.97
N ARG A 65 7.90 4.58 6.87
CA ARG A 65 6.65 5.34 7.04
C ARG A 65 5.66 5.10 5.89
N VAL A 66 6.15 5.04 4.65
CA VAL A 66 5.28 4.77 3.48
C VAL A 66 4.72 3.35 3.56
N GLU A 67 5.57 2.37 3.90
CA GLU A 67 5.16 0.97 4.08
C GLU A 67 4.13 0.83 5.19
N ALA A 68 4.37 1.42 6.36
CA ALA A 68 3.42 1.39 7.48
C ALA A 68 2.06 1.98 7.10
N ALA A 69 2.04 3.12 6.41
CA ALA A 69 0.80 3.75 5.95
C ALA A 69 0.04 2.86 4.94
N ALA A 70 0.75 2.23 4.00
CA ALA A 70 0.15 1.30 3.04
C ALA A 70 -0.42 0.04 3.72
N VAL A 71 0.28 -0.50 4.71
CA VAL A 71 -0.16 -1.65 5.51
C VAL A 71 -1.42 -1.31 6.32
N GLU A 72 -1.50 -0.12 6.91
CA GLU A 72 -2.69 0.31 7.64
C GLU A 72 -3.92 0.42 6.72
N VAL A 73 -3.76 0.96 5.51
CA VAL A 73 -4.84 0.98 4.50
C VAL A 73 -5.28 -0.43 4.13
N TYR A 74 -4.33 -1.34 3.88
CA TYR A 74 -4.64 -2.74 3.57
C TYR A 74 -5.40 -3.43 4.71
N ARG A 75 -4.91 -3.29 5.95
CA ARG A 75 -5.52 -3.90 7.14
C ARG A 75 -6.92 -3.32 7.42
N ALA A 76 -7.12 -2.02 7.24
CA ALA A 76 -8.43 -1.39 7.36
C ALA A 76 -9.41 -1.93 6.31
N ALA A 77 -9.00 -2.08 5.05
CA ALA A 77 -9.84 -2.66 4.01
C ALA A 77 -10.18 -4.13 4.27
N ALA A 78 -9.24 -4.92 4.79
CA ALA A 78 -9.49 -6.31 5.17
C ALA A 78 -10.52 -6.42 6.30
N ARG A 79 -10.40 -5.60 7.36
CA ARG A 79 -11.38 -5.56 8.46
C ARG A 79 -12.79 -5.24 7.99
N HIS A 80 -12.95 -4.27 7.09
CA HIS A 80 -14.26 -3.93 6.53
C HIS A 80 -14.88 -5.09 5.75
N ARG A 81 -14.08 -5.84 4.97
CA ARG A 81 -14.58 -6.99 4.22
C ARG A 81 -15.07 -8.11 5.14
N SER A 82 -14.27 -8.45 6.16
CA SER A 82 -14.65 -9.48 7.13
C SER A 82 -15.92 -9.11 7.91
N ALA A 83 -16.12 -7.81 8.22
CA ALA A 83 -17.34 -7.34 8.86
C ALA A 83 -18.58 -7.48 7.96
N SER A 84 -18.45 -7.19 6.67
CA SER A 84 -19.55 -7.36 5.70
C SER A 84 -19.92 -8.83 5.49
N GLU A 85 -18.94 -9.72 5.47
CA GLU A 85 -19.15 -11.17 5.30
C GLU A 85 -19.76 -11.82 6.56
N ALA A 86 -19.45 -11.33 7.76
CA ALA A 86 -20.01 -11.85 9.01
C ALA A 86 -21.44 -11.38 9.32
N GLY A 87 -21.92 -10.34 8.63
CA GLY A 87 -23.28 -9.79 8.78
C GLY A 87 -24.28 -10.22 7.72
N SER A 88 -23.89 -11.12 6.79
CA SER A 88 -24.73 -11.68 5.73
C SER A 88 -25.17 -13.10 6.08
#